data_AF-A0A8T4RE96-F1
#
_entry.id   AF-A0A8T4RE96-F1
#
_cell.length_a   1.000
_cell.length_b   1.000
_cell.length_c   1.000
_cell.angle_alpha   90.00
_cell.angle_beta   90.00
_cell.angle_gamma   90.00
#
_symmetry.space_group_name_H-M   'P 1'
#
loop_
_entity.id
_entity.type
_entity.pdbx_description
1 polymer ?
#
loop_
_entity_poly.entity_id
_entity_poly.type
_entity_poly.pdbx_seq_one_letter_code
_entity_poly.pdbx_strand_id
1 'polypeptide(L)'
;MTVCTIYPDFASIPFWIGMAASTAVLIGLLLYLPFKRIKSRKKYWFIPLFIVIMFVAFILNLFSFAMVDQCANLGKEVLVTDYQRVIASKEEAVALFRDYITAEAGLTNQSVIQDIVAEANKYMEEQDGKYVLHLYDTRYTIYKDGKFYSAWAGD
;
A
#
# COMPACT_ATOMS: atom_id res chain seq x y z
N MET A 1 -10.28 5.06 8.25
CA MET A 1 -9.38 3.98 7.80
C MET A 1 -8.89 4.39 6.43
N THR A 2 -7.63 4.82 6.32
CA THR A 2 -6.99 5.11 5.04
C THR A 2 -6.67 3.77 4.39
N VAL A 3 -7.58 3.35 3.52
CA VAL A 3 -7.35 2.26 2.59
C VAL A 3 -6.08 2.60 1.81
N CYS A 4 -5.20 1.63 1.61
CA CYS A 4 -4.09 1.72 0.64
C CYS A 4 -4.64 1.73 -0.81
N THR A 5 -5.69 2.51 -1.09
CA THR A 5 -6.30 2.69 -2.42
C THR A 5 -5.46 3.58 -3.34
N ILE A 6 -4.45 4.24 -2.78
CA ILE A 6 -3.46 4.98 -3.56
C ILE A 6 -2.13 4.28 -3.30
N TYR A 7 -1.92 3.15 -3.98
CA TYR A 7 -0.56 2.77 -4.34
C TYR A 7 -0.04 3.92 -5.22
N PRO A 8 0.97 4.72 -4.81
CA PRO A 8 1.93 5.15 -5.81
C PRO A 8 2.49 3.83 -6.32
N ASP A 9 2.09 3.44 -7.52
CA ASP A 9 2.62 2.25 -8.17
C ASP A 9 4.16 2.39 -8.10
N PHE A 10 4.79 1.62 -7.21
CA PHE A 10 6.22 1.74 -6.91
C PHE A 10 7.06 1.15 -8.06
N ALA A 11 6.41 0.47 -9.01
CA ALA A 11 6.94 0.15 -10.32
C ALA A 11 6.67 1.28 -11.35
N SER A 12 5.84 2.26 -11.02
CA SER A 12 5.58 3.40 -11.89
C SER A 12 6.83 4.25 -12.00
N ILE A 13 7.38 4.21 -13.20
CA ILE A 13 8.45 5.06 -13.70
C ILE A 13 8.26 6.55 -13.28
N PRO A 14 7.05 7.13 -13.26
CA PRO A 14 6.83 8.50 -12.79
C PRO A 14 7.27 8.80 -11.36
N PHE A 15 7.11 7.87 -10.41
CA PHE A 15 7.53 8.06 -9.01
C PHE A 15 9.05 8.21 -8.92
N TRP A 16 9.79 7.28 -9.54
CA TRP A 16 11.25 7.29 -9.56
C TRP A 16 11.82 8.49 -10.33
N ILE A 17 11.17 8.89 -11.43
CA ILE A 17 11.54 10.11 -12.16
C ILE A 17 11.36 11.34 -11.28
N GLY A 18 10.25 11.45 -10.54
CA GLY A 18 10.01 12.56 -9.62
C GLY A 18 11.06 12.63 -8.50
N MET A 19 11.39 11.48 -7.91
CA MET A 19 12.42 11.38 -6.88
C MET A 19 13.81 11.76 -7.42
N ALA A 20 14.19 11.25 -8.59
CA ALA A 20 15.47 11.57 -9.24
C ALA A 20 15.57 13.05 -9.62
N ALA A 21 14.50 13.64 -10.17
CA ALA A 21 14.44 15.05 -10.54
C ALA A 21 14.56 15.96 -9.31
N SER A 22 13.86 15.65 -8.21
CA SER A 22 13.95 16.43 -6.97
C SER A 22 15.36 16.37 -6.36
N THR A 23 15.99 15.20 -6.40
CA THR A 23 17.36 14.99 -5.92
C THR A 23 18.38 15.74 -6.78
N ALA A 24 18.22 15.73 -8.11
CA ALA A 24 19.09 16.46 -9.03
C ALA A 24 19.00 17.99 -8.81
N VAL A 25 17.80 18.53 -8.54
CA VAL A 25 17.61 19.94 -8.20
C VAL A 25 18.32 20.30 -6.88
N LEU A 26 18.22 19.44 -5.87
CA LEU A 26 18.92 19.61 -4.60
C LEU A 26 20.45 19.62 -4.76
N ILE A 27 21.00 18.66 -5.52
CA ILE A 27 22.43 18.59 -5.82
C ILE A 27 22.89 19.85 -6.57
N GLY A 28 22.14 20.27 -7.59
CA GLY A 28 22.45 21.48 -8.35
C GLY A 28 22.48 22.73 -7.48
N LEU A 29 21.53 22.87 -6.56
CA LEU A 29 21.49 23.99 -5.63
C LEU A 29 22.63 23.95 -4.60
N LEU A 30 22.93 22.77 -4.05
CA LEU A 30 24.04 22.57 -3.11
C LEU A 30 25.41 22.85 -3.74
N LEU A 31 25.60 22.54 -5.04
CA LEU A 31 26.84 22.82 -5.75
C LEU A 31 26.95 24.28 -6.19
N TYR A 32 25.83 24.96 -6.49
CA TYR A 32 25.84 26.34 -6.99
C TYR A 32 26.12 27.38 -5.90
N LEU A 33 25.70 27.12 -4.65
CA LEU A 33 25.70 28.11 -3.57
C LEU A 33 27.05 28.33 -2.85
N PRO A 34 27.92 27.34 -2.61
CA PRO A 34 29.14 27.57 -1.83
C PRO A 34 30.30 28.19 -2.64
N PHE A 35 30.27 28.17 -3.98
CA PHE A 35 31.47 28.50 -4.79
C PHE A 35 31.48 29.87 -5.48
N LYS A 36 30.40 30.64 -5.47
CA LYS A 36 30.50 32.07 -5.83
C LYS A 36 30.90 32.86 -4.58
N ARG A 37 32.15 33.32 -4.51
CA ARG A 37 32.63 34.30 -3.52
C ARG A 37 31.70 35.53 -3.51
N ILE A 38 30.74 35.59 -2.60
CA ILE A 38 29.71 36.63 -2.56
C ILE A 38 30.09 37.69 -1.52
N LYS A 39 30.42 38.90 -1.99
CA LYS A 39 30.83 40.06 -1.15
C LYS A 39 29.67 40.93 -0.61
N SER A 40 28.40 40.55 -0.76
CA SER A 40 27.26 41.44 -0.46
C SER A 40 26.35 40.95 0.67
N ARG A 41 26.22 41.77 1.73
CA ARG A 41 25.39 41.54 2.93
C ARG A 41 23.88 41.34 2.64
N LYS A 42 23.36 41.85 1.51
CA LYS A 42 21.93 41.73 1.17
C LYS A 42 21.51 40.33 0.69
N LYS A 43 22.47 39.47 0.31
CA LYS A 43 22.17 38.11 -0.19
C LYS A 43 22.09 37.03 0.90
N TYR A 44 22.38 37.36 2.15
CA TYR A 44 22.25 36.43 3.29
C TYR A 44 20.80 36.09 3.64
N TRP A 45 19.82 36.89 3.22
CA TRP A 45 18.40 36.59 3.39
C TRP A 45 17.91 35.41 2.55
N PHE A 46 18.60 35.08 1.45
CA PHE A 46 18.26 33.93 0.63
C PHE A 46 18.69 32.60 1.25
N ILE A 47 19.67 32.61 2.15
CA ILE A 47 20.20 31.41 2.82
C ILE A 47 19.14 30.75 3.73
N PRO A 48 18.45 31.47 4.65
CA PRO A 48 17.40 30.87 5.47
C PRO A 48 16.20 30.41 4.62
N LEU A 49 15.81 31.17 3.59
CA LEU A 49 14.75 30.74 2.66
C LEU A 49 15.13 29.44 1.93
N PHE A 50 16.39 29.31 1.52
CA PHE A 50 16.92 28.10 0.89
C PHE A 50 16.92 26.90 1.85
N ILE A 51 17.33 27.08 3.10
CA ILE A 51 17.30 26.04 4.13
C ILE A 51 15.86 25.57 4.36
N VAL A 52 14.88 26.48 4.38
CA VAL A 52 13.46 26.13 4.53
C VAL A 52 12.97 25.29 3.34
N ILE A 53 13.30 25.66 2.11
CA ILE A 53 12.91 24.89 0.92
C ILE A 53 13.53 23.49 0.94
N MET A 54 14.81 23.38 1.32
CA MET A 54 15.49 22.10 1.49
C MET A 54 14.85 21.24 2.58
N PHE A 55 14.47 21.85 3.71
CA PHE A 55 13.79 21.16 4.80
C PHE A 55 12.42 20.65 4.36
N VAL A 56 11.63 21.44 3.64
CA VAL A 56 10.33 21.01 3.09
C VAL A 56 10.51 19.85 2.10
N ALA A 57 11.48 19.93 1.18
CA ALA A 57 11.77 18.85 0.24
C ALA A 57 12.23 17.56 0.96
N PHE A 58 13.05 17.69 2.00
CA PHE A 58 13.50 16.57 2.82
C PHE A 58 12.33 15.92 3.59
N ILE A 59 11.46 16.71 4.20
CA ILE A 59 10.24 16.23 4.87
C ILE A 59 9.32 15.51 3.87
N LEU A 60 9.11 16.06 2.67
CA LEU A 60 8.31 15.42 1.62
C LEU A 60 8.90 14.07 1.19
N ASN A 61 10.23 13.97 1.07
CA ASN A 61 10.89 12.69 0.79
C ASN A 61 10.74 11.70 1.95
N LEU A 62 10.87 12.13 3.20
CA LEU A 62 10.63 11.31 4.40
C LEU A 62 9.20 10.76 4.46
N PHE A 63 8.20 11.58 4.11
CA PHE A 63 6.81 11.15 4.02
C PHE A 63 6.63 10.06 2.94
N SER A 64 7.27 10.21 1.79
CA SER A 64 7.26 9.18 0.73
C SER A 64 7.90 7.87 1.22
N PHE A 65 9.02 7.93 1.94
CA PHE A 65 9.65 6.74 2.54
C PHE A 65 8.79 6.10 3.65
N ALA A 66 8.10 6.90 4.47
CA ALA A 66 7.19 6.37 5.49
C ALA A 66 5.97 5.67 4.87
N MET A 67 5.46 6.17 3.73
CA MET A 67 4.44 5.46 2.94
C MET A 67 4.99 4.17 2.32
N VAL A 68 6.24 4.16 1.86
CA VAL A 68 6.92 2.94 1.40
C VAL A 68 7.02 1.92 2.53
N ASP A 69 7.39 2.30 3.75
CA ASP A 69 7.58 1.37 4.88
C ASP A 69 6.24 0.80 5.42
N GLN A 70 5.18 1.61 5.37
CA GLN A 70 3.82 1.14 5.69
C GLN A 70 3.32 0.10 4.67
N CYS A 71 3.73 0.21 3.41
CA CYS A 71 3.43 -0.78 2.37
C CYS A 71 4.49 -1.90 2.27
N ALA A 72 5.75 -1.70 2.66
CA ALA A 72 6.80 -2.74 2.59
C ALA A 72 6.53 -3.92 3.54
N ASN A 73 5.55 -3.78 4.44
CA ASN A 73 5.00 -4.87 5.24
C ASN A 73 3.98 -5.75 4.47
N LEU A 74 3.90 -5.68 3.13
CA LEU A 74 3.01 -6.50 2.27
C LEU A 74 3.09 -8.02 2.48
N GLY A 75 4.13 -8.53 3.15
CA GLY A 75 4.21 -9.94 3.59
C GLY A 75 3.43 -10.26 4.88
N LYS A 76 2.79 -9.29 5.53
CA LYS A 76 2.01 -9.49 6.76
C LYS A 76 0.52 -9.52 6.45
N GLU A 77 -0.17 -10.52 6.99
CA GLU A 77 -1.63 -10.62 6.95
C GLU A 77 -2.27 -9.33 7.52
N VAL A 78 -3.08 -8.64 6.72
CA VAL A 78 -3.87 -7.47 7.12
C VAL A 78 -5.25 -7.93 7.53
N LEU A 79 -5.69 -7.56 8.74
CA LEU A 79 -7.05 -7.82 9.19
C LEU A 79 -8.03 -6.96 8.38
N VAL A 80 -8.86 -7.62 7.57
CA VAL A 80 -9.87 -6.99 6.72
C VAL A 80 -11.14 -6.76 7.53
N THR A 81 -11.62 -7.80 8.20
CA THR A 81 -12.89 -7.79 8.94
C THR A 81 -12.83 -8.73 10.14
N ASP A 82 -13.49 -8.35 11.22
CA ASP A 82 -13.77 -9.22 12.37
C ASP A 82 -15.29 -9.44 12.45
N TYR A 83 -15.72 -10.68 12.16
CA TYR A 83 -17.14 -11.05 12.18
C TYR A 83 -17.65 -11.37 13.59
N GLN A 84 -16.78 -11.42 14.60
CA GLN A 84 -17.11 -11.72 16.00
C GLN A 84 -17.99 -12.96 16.18
N ARG A 85 -17.82 -13.95 15.30
CA ARG A 85 -18.59 -15.20 15.29
C ARG A 85 -17.72 -16.37 14.86
N VAL A 86 -18.10 -17.55 15.32
CA VAL A 86 -17.42 -18.79 14.94
C VAL A 86 -17.83 -19.19 13.53
N ILE A 87 -16.86 -19.42 12.65
CA ILE A 87 -17.08 -19.95 11.30
C ILE A 87 -17.02 -21.47 11.36
N ALA A 88 -18.17 -22.12 11.21
CA ALA A 88 -18.31 -23.55 11.49
C ALA A 88 -18.00 -24.44 10.28
N SER A 89 -18.11 -23.90 9.06
CA SER A 89 -17.93 -24.69 7.83
C SER A 89 -17.27 -23.92 6.69
N LYS A 90 -16.78 -24.68 5.70
CA LYS A 90 -16.21 -24.14 4.47
C LYS A 90 -17.24 -23.33 3.68
N GLU A 91 -18.50 -23.74 3.65
CA GLU A 91 -19.57 -23.02 2.95
C GLU A 91 -19.80 -21.63 3.57
N GLU A 92 -19.74 -21.53 4.90
CA GLU A 92 -19.86 -20.26 5.60
C GLU A 92 -18.67 -19.34 5.31
N ALA A 93 -17.45 -19.89 5.26
CA ALA A 93 -16.25 -19.13 4.87
C ALA A 93 -16.34 -18.61 3.43
N VAL A 94 -16.83 -19.42 2.48
CA VAL A 94 -17.03 -18.99 1.09
C VAL A 94 -18.09 -17.89 0.98
N ALA A 95 -19.18 -17.98 1.76
CA ALA A 95 -20.20 -16.94 1.80
C ALA A 95 -19.61 -15.60 2.28
N LEU A 96 -18.79 -15.62 3.33
CA LEU A 96 -18.11 -14.42 3.82
C LEU A 96 -17.12 -13.84 2.80
N PHE A 97 -16.38 -14.70 2.11
CA PHE A 97 -15.50 -14.27 1.03
C PHE A 97 -16.28 -13.60 -0.12
N ARG A 98 -17.43 -14.16 -0.50
CA ARG A 98 -18.33 -13.55 -1.50
C ARG A 98 -18.77 -12.15 -1.09
N ASP A 99 -19.23 -11.99 0.15
CA ASP A 99 -19.71 -10.72 0.65
C ASP A 99 -18.60 -9.66 0.61
N TYR A 100 -17.39 -10.04 1.00
CA TYR A 100 -16.22 -9.18 0.90
C TYR A 100 -15.91 -8.76 -0.53
N ILE A 101 -15.76 -9.71 -1.47
CA ILE A 101 -15.44 -9.38 -2.87
C ILE A 101 -16.53 -8.49 -3.50
N THR A 102 -17.80 -8.74 -3.17
CA THR A 102 -18.93 -7.94 -3.65
C THR A 102 -18.84 -6.50 -3.15
N ALA A 103 -18.47 -6.31 -1.88
CA ALA A 103 -18.33 -5.00 -1.26
C ALA A 103 -17.09 -4.25 -1.75
N GLU A 104 -15.93 -4.90 -1.77
CA GLU A 104 -14.63 -4.30 -2.08
C GLU A 104 -14.53 -3.90 -3.56
N ALA A 105 -14.95 -4.79 -4.45
CA ALA A 105 -14.76 -4.59 -5.87
C ALA A 105 -15.81 -3.65 -6.48
N GLY A 106 -16.84 -3.26 -5.72
CA GLY A 106 -17.99 -2.50 -6.23
C GLY A 106 -18.61 -3.14 -7.48
N LEU A 107 -18.38 -4.44 -7.67
CA LEU A 107 -18.67 -5.14 -8.91
C LEU A 107 -20.18 -5.25 -9.06
N THR A 108 -20.74 -4.52 -10.02
CA THR A 108 -22.13 -4.67 -10.44
C THR A 108 -22.31 -5.89 -11.34
N ASN A 109 -21.22 -6.51 -11.82
CA ASN A 109 -21.30 -7.67 -12.71
C ASN A 109 -21.40 -8.99 -11.93
N GLN A 110 -22.63 -9.47 -11.82
CA GLN A 110 -23.00 -10.67 -11.08
C GLN A 110 -22.34 -11.95 -11.63
N SER A 111 -22.00 -12.02 -12.92
CA SER A 111 -21.34 -13.20 -13.51
C SER A 111 -19.92 -13.38 -12.97
N VAL A 112 -19.18 -12.28 -12.83
CA VAL A 112 -17.80 -12.29 -12.31
C VAL A 112 -17.78 -12.74 -10.85
N ILE A 113 -18.76 -12.29 -10.05
CA ILE A 113 -18.91 -12.74 -8.66
C ILE A 113 -19.19 -14.24 -8.61
N GLN A 114 -20.04 -14.76 -9.50
CA GLN A 114 -20.32 -16.20 -9.55
C GLN A 114 -19.08 -17.01 -9.89
N ASP A 115 -18.27 -16.57 -10.86
CA ASP A 115 -17.03 -17.24 -11.25
C ASP A 115 -16.01 -17.26 -10.09
N ILE A 116 -15.78 -16.12 -9.43
CA ILE A 116 -14.88 -16.00 -8.27
C ILE A 116 -15.34 -16.90 -7.12
N VAL A 117 -16.65 -17.00 -6.88
CA VAL A 117 -17.19 -17.84 -5.82
C VAL A 117 -17.15 -19.33 -6.17
N ALA A 118 -17.35 -19.70 -7.43
CA ALA A 118 -17.14 -21.07 -7.89
C ALA A 118 -15.67 -21.48 -7.68
N GLU A 119 -14.75 -20.56 -7.97
CA GLU A 119 -13.32 -20.74 -7.74
C GLU A 119 -13.00 -20.89 -6.24
N ALA A 120 -13.57 -20.03 -5.39
CA ALA A 120 -13.45 -20.13 -3.94
C ALA A 120 -13.95 -21.47 -3.40
N ASN A 121 -15.11 -21.96 -3.86
CA ASN A 121 -15.62 -23.28 -3.47
C ASN A 121 -14.65 -24.41 -3.83
N LYS A 122 -14.01 -24.30 -5.00
CA LYS A 122 -13.10 -25.32 -5.51
C LYS A 122 -11.74 -25.32 -4.80
N TYR A 123 -11.14 -24.15 -4.58
CA TYR A 123 -9.76 -24.03 -4.12
C TYR A 123 -9.60 -23.60 -2.66
N MET A 124 -10.68 -23.27 -1.94
CA MET A 124 -10.57 -22.98 -0.52
C MET A 124 -10.21 -24.24 0.25
N GLU A 125 -9.09 -24.18 0.95
CA GLU A 125 -8.53 -25.24 1.77
C GLU A 125 -8.91 -25.02 3.23
N GLU A 126 -9.36 -26.09 3.88
CA GLU A 126 -9.50 -26.09 5.33
C GLU A 126 -8.18 -26.54 5.97
N GLN A 127 -7.68 -25.70 6.88
CA GLN A 127 -6.51 -25.97 7.70
C GLN A 127 -6.91 -25.87 9.18
N ASP A 128 -6.04 -26.33 10.08
CA ASP A 128 -6.36 -26.33 11.50
C ASP A 128 -6.66 -24.90 12.00
N GLY A 129 -7.90 -24.67 12.43
CA GLY A 129 -8.41 -23.39 12.90
C GLY A 129 -8.70 -22.31 11.83
N LYS A 130 -8.57 -22.58 10.52
CA LYS A 130 -8.77 -21.55 9.47
C LYS A 130 -9.14 -22.12 8.09
N TYR A 131 -9.69 -21.27 7.24
CA TYR A 131 -9.94 -21.50 5.82
C TYR A 131 -9.04 -20.58 4.99
N VAL A 132 -8.32 -21.14 4.02
CA VAL A 132 -7.36 -20.42 3.20
C VAL A 132 -7.79 -20.51 1.74
N LEU A 133 -7.81 -19.37 1.05
CA LEU A 133 -8.04 -19.30 -0.38
C LEU A 133 -6.91 -18.53 -1.04
N HIS A 134 -6.30 -19.14 -2.05
CA HIS A 134 -5.35 -18.49 -2.94
C HIS A 134 -6.10 -18.09 -4.21
N LEU A 135 -6.19 -16.79 -4.47
CA LEU A 135 -6.83 -16.26 -5.66
C LEU A 135 -5.94 -15.18 -6.26
N TYR A 136 -5.47 -15.43 -7.49
CA TYR A 136 -4.42 -14.63 -8.15
C TYR A 136 -3.20 -14.51 -7.21
N ASP A 137 -2.69 -13.30 -7.03
CA ASP A 137 -1.53 -12.99 -6.18
C ASP A 137 -1.93 -12.66 -4.74
N THR A 138 -3.12 -13.08 -4.28
CA THR A 138 -3.61 -12.77 -2.93
C THR A 138 -4.04 -14.02 -2.19
N ARG A 139 -3.58 -14.14 -0.95
CA ARG A 139 -4.03 -15.15 0.01
C ARG A 139 -5.07 -14.55 0.94
N TYR A 140 -6.23 -15.16 0.98
CA TYR A 140 -7.33 -14.85 1.87
C TYR A 140 -7.42 -15.89 2.98
N THR A 141 -7.39 -15.46 4.24
CA THR A 141 -7.41 -16.34 5.42
C THR A 141 -8.58 -15.99 6.32
N ILE A 142 -9.56 -16.88 6.46
CA ILE A 142 -10.68 -16.76 7.39
C ILE A 142 -10.44 -17.70 8.57
N TYR A 143 -10.14 -17.17 9.74
CA TYR A 143 -10.03 -17.97 10.95
C TYR A 143 -11.40 -18.41 11.46
N LYS A 144 -11.46 -19.59 12.09
CA LYS A 144 -12.70 -20.11 12.67
C LYS A 144 -13.24 -19.25 13.82
N ASP A 145 -12.44 -18.34 14.37
CA ASP A 145 -12.87 -17.35 15.37
C ASP A 145 -13.55 -16.11 14.75
N GLY A 146 -13.67 -16.05 13.42
CA GLY A 146 -14.35 -14.97 12.69
C GLY A 146 -13.45 -13.86 12.20
N LYS A 147 -12.13 -13.96 12.38
CA LYS A 147 -11.20 -12.97 11.84
C LYS A 147 -10.84 -13.28 10.39
N PHE A 148 -11.01 -12.30 9.52
CA PHE A 148 -10.72 -12.41 8.10
C PHE A 148 -9.54 -11.53 7.71
N TYR A 149 -8.51 -12.14 7.16
CA TYR A 149 -7.28 -11.50 6.73
C TYR A 149 -7.06 -11.63 5.23
N SER A 150 -6.37 -10.65 4.65
CA SER A 150 -5.77 -10.74 3.32
C SER A 150 -4.26 -10.53 3.42
N ALA A 151 -3.51 -11.26 2.60
CA ALA A 151 -2.08 -11.06 2.43
C ALA A 151 -1.77 -11.10 0.94
N TRP A 152 -0.99 -10.14 0.47
CA TRP A 152 -0.47 -10.19 -0.88
C TRP A 152 0.61 -11.28 -0.94
N ALA A 153 0.40 -12.29 -1.77
CA ALA A 153 1.39 -13.31 -2.08
C ALA A 153 2.33 -12.74 -3.15
N GLY A 154 3.03 -11.67 -2.79
CA GLY A 154 4.13 -11.16 -3.58
C GLY A 154 5.37 -11.98 -3.32
N ASP A 155 5.69 -12.87 -4.25
CA ASP A 155 7.05 -13.40 -4.37
C ASP A 155 7.99 -12.35 -4.99
#